data_AF-A0A6N7Y0D5-F1
#
_entry.id   AF-A0A6N7Y0D5-F1
#
_cell.length_a   1.000
_cell.length_b   1.000
_cell.length_c   1.000
_cell.angle_alpha   90.00
_cell.angle_beta   90.00
_cell.angle_gamma   90.00
#
_symmetry.space_group_name_H-M   'P 1'
#
loop_
_entity.id
_entity.type
_entity.pdbx_description
1 polymer ?
#
loop_
_entity_poly.entity_id
_entity_poly.type
_entity_poly.pdbx_seq_one_letter_code
_entity_poly.pdbx_strand_id
1 'polypeptide(L)'
;MADYFQYNEAYFAKKFSDYFEIPYGRFIQMLRLRQAAHELSEGRKSAKEIAREYEYSEVRSFSKAFKREIGMTPREFQHADISAPDMPLRKTINGHKLKLQYIRMDKIQMAGYPVPARHGRKTDLLRECAYPFERPDDRIDLDDSKMQVGLWWHDSKGELYYLMGPTVYEGQEMTDGMISIGIPGGDYAVFSVERGNDHQDVLKTQRRMVQYAMMEWEIMNWKEPDRMAFTYEAFDKNYTYLFLPLVRGMLKQETMEEKDTHGIDRWIDYIDRHITEDLTIQDIAMAVHYSETHFREIFKSYYGTSPTDYIRRRRLYLTASEIRNAKNKREIQKIAEKYHFRSPDTFCEMFRKEFNVDPEEYSQVDFDVVNLEQYYSRHKEQIKVIICEENETKMIGVALRSYETEEERKDDIDIPGLAGYWMKHNTEPLKNTVYACKEPGKENKMALWCNASSGKGYDYILGPVVQDFENLPDHVRPYTVDGGKYAVFETLDTSDEANLADAYRMLTRLVFYGWIKENRVRVNLNKLTFVRYYDRKLHFYVPLYS
;
A
#
# COMPACT_ATOMS: atom_id res chain seq x y z
N MET A 1 3.01 -24.39 -10.53
CA MET A 1 3.55 -23.92 -9.24
C MET A 1 4.93 -24.51 -8.98
N ALA A 2 5.11 -25.82 -8.91
CA ALA A 2 6.44 -26.43 -8.71
C ALA A 2 7.45 -26.01 -9.80
N ASP A 3 7.05 -26.03 -11.08
CA ASP A 3 7.89 -25.60 -12.21
C ASP A 3 8.29 -24.12 -12.15
N TYR A 4 7.41 -23.25 -11.65
CA TYR A 4 7.68 -21.81 -11.49
C TYR A 4 8.84 -21.57 -10.51
N PHE A 5 8.97 -22.42 -9.48
CA PHE A 5 10.06 -22.38 -8.52
C PHE A 5 11.24 -23.30 -8.88
N GLN A 6 11.22 -23.89 -10.08
CA GLN A 6 12.23 -24.87 -10.53
C GLN A 6 12.38 -26.06 -9.56
N TYR A 7 11.30 -26.45 -8.90
CA TYR A 7 11.24 -27.61 -8.01
C TYR A 7 10.44 -28.73 -8.66
N ASN A 8 10.81 -29.98 -8.36
CA ASN A 8 9.91 -31.09 -8.66
C ASN A 8 8.70 -31.07 -7.71
N GLU A 9 7.56 -31.61 -8.15
CA GLU A 9 6.29 -31.53 -7.41
C GLU A 9 6.37 -32.11 -6.00
N ALA A 10 7.01 -33.27 -5.83
CA ALA A 10 7.16 -33.92 -4.54
C ALA A 10 8.01 -33.09 -3.57
N TYR A 11 9.08 -32.49 -4.07
CA TYR A 11 9.96 -31.62 -3.30
C TYR A 11 9.27 -30.32 -2.91
N PHE A 12 8.55 -29.70 -3.84
CA PHE A 12 7.75 -28.51 -3.55
C PHE A 12 6.68 -28.81 -2.50
N ALA A 13 5.91 -29.88 -2.68
CA ALA A 13 4.86 -30.27 -1.73
C ALA A 13 5.43 -30.57 -0.34
N LYS A 14 6.60 -31.23 -0.27
CA LYS A 14 7.31 -31.45 0.99
C LYS A 14 7.76 -30.13 1.63
N LYS A 15 8.45 -29.27 0.89
CA LYS A 15 8.90 -27.95 1.39
C LYS A 15 7.75 -27.07 1.85
N PHE A 16 6.65 -27.05 1.09
CA PHE A 16 5.43 -26.35 1.47
C PHE A 16 4.86 -26.89 2.78
N SER A 17 4.76 -28.22 2.88
CA SER A 17 4.24 -28.87 4.08
C SER A 17 5.16 -28.69 5.28
N ASP A 18 6.49 -28.68 5.09
CA ASP A 18 7.45 -28.42 6.16
C ASP A 18 7.34 -26.96 6.66
N TYR A 19 7.07 -26.01 5.77
CA TYR A 19 6.99 -24.59 6.10
C TYR A 19 5.64 -24.20 6.70
N PHE A 20 4.54 -24.57 6.05
CA PHE A 20 3.19 -24.22 6.46
C PHE A 20 2.56 -25.25 7.40
N GLU A 21 3.24 -26.37 7.69
CA GLU A 21 2.75 -27.54 8.45
C GLU A 21 1.33 -27.99 8.07
N ILE A 22 0.96 -27.78 6.80
CA ILE A 22 -0.31 -28.20 6.19
C ILE A 22 0.03 -28.78 4.82
N PRO A 23 -0.52 -29.95 4.44
CA PRO A 23 -0.31 -30.51 3.11
C PRO A 23 -0.74 -29.51 2.03
N TYR A 24 0.09 -29.32 1.00
CA TYR A 24 -0.20 -28.39 -0.10
C TYR A 24 -1.59 -28.57 -0.71
N GLY A 25 -1.98 -29.82 -1.00
CA GLY A 25 -3.32 -30.12 -1.54
C GLY A 25 -4.48 -29.74 -0.61
N ARG A 26 -4.26 -29.82 0.71
CA ARG A 26 -5.24 -29.36 1.71
C ARG A 26 -5.35 -27.84 1.72
N PHE A 27 -4.23 -27.13 1.64
CA PHE A 27 -4.21 -25.67 1.54
C PHE A 27 -4.98 -25.17 0.32
N ILE A 28 -4.71 -25.73 -0.87
CA ILE A 28 -5.43 -25.40 -2.11
C ILE A 28 -6.92 -25.72 -2.00
N GLN A 29 -7.28 -26.87 -1.41
CA GLN A 29 -8.69 -27.21 -1.17
C GLN A 29 -9.39 -26.16 -0.30
N MET A 30 -8.75 -25.67 0.76
CA MET A 30 -9.33 -24.65 1.64
C MET A 30 -9.48 -23.31 0.92
N LEU A 31 -8.51 -22.90 0.08
CA LEU A 31 -8.63 -21.70 -0.75
C LEU A 31 -9.82 -21.79 -1.72
N ARG A 32 -9.96 -22.92 -2.43
CA ARG A 32 -11.09 -23.18 -3.34
C ARG A 32 -12.43 -23.12 -2.61
N LEU A 33 -12.52 -23.76 -1.44
CA LEU A 33 -13.75 -23.74 -0.64
C LEU A 33 -14.07 -22.32 -0.14
N ARG A 34 -13.08 -21.52 0.22
CA ARG A 34 -13.31 -20.12 0.64
C ARG A 34 -13.87 -19.29 -0.49
N GLN A 35 -13.21 -19.32 -1.65
CA GLN A 35 -13.68 -18.59 -2.82
C GLN A 35 -15.10 -19.04 -3.17
N ALA A 36 -15.39 -20.35 -3.11
CA ALA A 36 -16.74 -20.87 -3.28
C ALA A 36 -17.73 -20.28 -2.27
N ALA A 37 -17.37 -20.15 -0.99
CA ALA A 37 -18.25 -19.55 0.03
C ALA A 37 -18.52 -18.07 -0.28
N HIS A 38 -17.52 -17.33 -0.74
CA HIS A 38 -17.69 -15.95 -1.18
C HIS A 38 -18.65 -15.84 -2.37
N GLU A 39 -18.41 -16.62 -3.43
CA GLU A 39 -19.24 -16.60 -4.64
C GLU A 39 -20.68 -17.07 -4.37
N LEU A 40 -20.86 -18.03 -3.45
CA LEU A 40 -22.18 -18.43 -2.97
C LEU A 40 -22.86 -17.32 -2.17
N SER A 41 -22.12 -16.58 -1.33
CA SER A 41 -22.67 -15.45 -0.55
C SER A 41 -23.11 -14.28 -1.43
N GLU A 42 -22.47 -14.06 -2.58
CA GLU A 42 -22.89 -13.05 -3.55
C GLU A 42 -24.12 -13.45 -4.36
N GLY A 43 -24.52 -14.74 -4.31
CA GLY A 43 -25.68 -15.27 -5.03
C GLY A 43 -25.54 -15.32 -6.56
N ARG A 44 -24.33 -15.07 -7.10
CA ARG A 44 -24.09 -14.94 -8.54
C ARG A 44 -23.96 -16.28 -9.28
N LYS A 45 -23.58 -17.35 -8.58
CA LYS A 45 -23.32 -18.67 -9.16
C LYS A 45 -23.97 -19.78 -8.33
N SER A 46 -24.40 -20.84 -9.00
CA SER A 46 -24.91 -22.05 -8.35
C SER A 46 -23.77 -22.93 -7.85
N ALA A 47 -24.07 -23.77 -6.84
CA ALA A 47 -23.11 -24.77 -6.32
C ALA A 47 -22.60 -25.73 -7.41
N LYS A 48 -23.37 -25.96 -8.49
CA LYS A 48 -22.98 -26.79 -9.62
C LYS A 48 -21.93 -26.10 -10.48
N GLU A 49 -22.10 -24.82 -10.76
CA GLU A 49 -21.14 -24.02 -11.54
C GLU A 49 -19.81 -23.90 -10.81
N ILE A 50 -19.87 -23.58 -9.51
CA ILE A 50 -18.70 -23.46 -8.64
C ILE A 50 -17.94 -24.80 -8.54
N ALA A 51 -18.65 -25.92 -8.37
CA ALA A 51 -18.01 -27.23 -8.34
C ALA A 51 -17.24 -27.54 -9.63
N ARG A 52 -17.79 -27.17 -10.79
CA ARG A 52 -17.14 -27.35 -12.09
C ARG A 52 -15.91 -26.46 -12.23
N GLU A 53 -16.01 -25.19 -11.82
CA GLU A 53 -14.93 -24.21 -11.91
C GLU A 53 -13.72 -24.58 -11.04
N TYR A 54 -13.95 -25.14 -9.85
CA TYR A 54 -12.87 -25.61 -8.96
C TYR A 54 -12.52 -27.09 -9.12
N GLU A 55 -12.84 -27.66 -10.28
CA GLU A 55 -12.39 -28.99 -10.72
C GLU A 55 -12.83 -30.12 -9.77
N TYR A 56 -13.98 -29.98 -9.09
CA TYR A 56 -14.58 -31.10 -8.40
C TYR A 56 -15.21 -32.03 -9.43
N SER A 57 -14.84 -33.31 -9.41
CA SER A 57 -15.39 -34.34 -10.31
C SER A 57 -16.92 -34.47 -10.20
N GLU A 58 -17.48 -34.22 -9.02
CA GLU A 58 -18.92 -34.24 -8.77
C GLU A 58 -19.35 -33.13 -7.80
N VAL A 59 -20.55 -32.56 -8.02
CA VAL A 59 -21.17 -31.58 -7.12
C VAL A 59 -21.37 -32.13 -5.71
N ARG A 60 -21.62 -33.44 -5.60
CA ARG A 60 -21.76 -34.13 -4.30
C ARG A 60 -20.45 -34.10 -3.51
N SER A 61 -19.31 -34.29 -4.17
CA SER A 61 -17.97 -34.22 -3.56
C SER A 61 -17.66 -32.81 -3.06
N PHE A 62 -17.96 -31.78 -3.87
CA PHE A 62 -17.88 -30.38 -3.45
C PHE A 62 -18.76 -30.10 -2.23
N SER A 63 -20.05 -30.47 -2.29
CA SER A 63 -21.00 -30.20 -1.21
C SER A 63 -20.60 -30.86 0.11
N LYS A 64 -20.05 -32.08 0.06
CA LYS A 64 -19.54 -32.79 1.24
C LYS A 64 -18.31 -32.10 1.83
N ALA A 65 -17.37 -31.66 0.98
CA ALA A 65 -16.21 -30.91 1.43
C ALA A 65 -16.61 -29.56 2.04
N PHE A 66 -17.49 -28.81 1.37
CA PHE A 66 -18.02 -27.53 1.83
C PHE A 66 -18.71 -27.66 3.19
N LYS A 67 -19.65 -28.61 3.33
CA LYS A 67 -20.34 -28.85 4.61
C LYS A 67 -19.39 -29.22 5.75
N ARG A 68 -18.33 -29.96 5.46
CA ARG A 68 -17.34 -30.36 6.48
C ARG A 68 -16.59 -29.15 7.06
N GLU A 69 -16.24 -28.17 6.22
CA GLU A 69 -15.48 -26.99 6.66
C GLU A 69 -16.37 -25.86 7.18
N ILE A 70 -17.50 -25.61 6.51
CA ILE A 70 -18.40 -24.49 6.78
C ILE A 70 -19.54 -24.86 7.75
N GLY A 71 -19.78 -26.15 7.96
CA GLY A 71 -20.85 -26.66 8.83
C GLY A 71 -22.22 -26.76 8.15
N MET A 72 -22.40 -26.13 6.99
CA MET A 72 -23.64 -26.14 6.21
C MET A 72 -23.38 -26.47 4.74
N THR A 73 -24.39 -27.02 4.05
CA THR A 73 -24.32 -27.27 2.61
C THR A 73 -24.27 -25.95 1.83
N PRO A 74 -23.75 -25.95 0.58
CA PRO A 74 -23.74 -24.76 -0.27
C PRO A 74 -25.12 -24.08 -0.41
N ARG A 75 -26.18 -24.88 -0.48
CA ARG A 75 -27.55 -24.38 -0.59
C ARG A 75 -28.02 -23.73 0.71
N GLU A 76 -27.82 -24.40 1.85
CA GLU A 76 -28.13 -23.82 3.17
C GLU A 76 -27.36 -22.51 3.40
N PHE A 77 -26.08 -22.48 3.00
CA PHE A 77 -25.23 -21.30 3.06
C PHE A 77 -25.77 -20.12 2.27
N GLN A 78 -26.17 -20.36 1.01
CA GLN A 78 -26.77 -19.33 0.16
C GLN A 78 -28.11 -18.82 0.72
N HIS A 79 -28.90 -19.67 1.38
CA HIS A 79 -30.17 -19.25 2.00
C HIS A 79 -29.98 -18.50 3.32
N ALA A 80 -28.86 -18.74 4.01
CA ALA A 80 -28.58 -18.09 5.29
C ALA A 80 -28.21 -16.60 5.16
N ASP A 81 -27.89 -16.12 3.95
CA ASP A 81 -27.44 -14.74 3.66
C ASP A 81 -26.32 -14.23 4.59
N ILE A 82 -25.47 -15.15 5.03
CA ILE A 82 -24.28 -14.83 5.83
C ILE A 82 -23.09 -14.56 4.90
N SER A 83 -22.20 -13.67 5.32
CA SER A 83 -20.91 -13.51 4.63
C SER A 83 -20.11 -14.81 4.70
N ALA A 84 -19.22 -15.02 3.72
CA ALA A 84 -18.21 -16.07 3.80
C ALA A 84 -17.52 -16.03 5.18
N PRO A 85 -17.69 -17.06 6.01
CA PRO A 85 -17.08 -17.09 7.33
C PRO A 85 -15.58 -17.27 7.17
N ASP A 86 -14.86 -16.93 8.23
CA ASP A 86 -13.46 -17.28 8.30
C ASP A 86 -13.27 -18.79 8.16
N MET A 87 -12.25 -19.18 7.40
CA MET A 87 -11.83 -20.56 7.25
C MET A 87 -10.53 -20.76 8.01
N PRO A 88 -10.59 -21.10 9.32
CA PRO A 88 -9.39 -21.36 10.08
C PRO A 88 -8.71 -22.61 9.51
N LEU A 89 -7.56 -22.42 8.86
CA LEU A 89 -6.71 -23.53 8.41
C LEU A 89 -6.26 -24.44 9.57
N ARG A 90 -6.29 -23.91 10.79
CA ARG A 90 -5.83 -24.59 12.00
C ARG A 90 -6.88 -24.51 13.09
N LYS A 91 -7.08 -25.63 13.79
CA LYS A 91 -7.88 -25.68 15.04
C LYS A 91 -7.00 -25.62 16.28
N THR A 92 -5.70 -25.84 16.12
CA THR A 92 -4.71 -25.85 17.19
C THR A 92 -3.41 -25.21 16.73
N ILE A 93 -2.65 -24.68 17.68
CA ILE A 93 -1.26 -24.21 17.51
C ILE A 93 -0.41 -25.00 18.51
N ASN A 94 0.59 -25.74 18.02
CA ASN A 94 1.43 -26.63 18.84
C ASN A 94 0.63 -27.59 19.75
N GLY A 95 -0.54 -28.05 19.31
CA GLY A 95 -1.43 -28.93 20.09
C GLY A 95 -2.42 -28.21 20.99
N HIS A 96 -2.23 -26.92 21.26
CA HIS A 96 -3.15 -26.10 22.06
C HIS A 96 -4.32 -25.59 21.23
N LYS A 97 -5.52 -25.60 21.80
CA LYS A 97 -6.74 -25.19 21.08
C LYS A 97 -6.70 -23.70 20.74
N LEU A 98 -6.83 -23.38 19.46
CA LEU A 98 -6.90 -22.01 18.95
C LEU A 98 -8.35 -21.51 18.97
N LYS A 99 -8.56 -20.29 19.44
CA LYS A 99 -9.82 -19.53 19.28
C LYS A 99 -9.52 -18.20 18.59
N LEU A 100 -10.45 -17.75 17.77
CA LEU A 100 -10.43 -16.45 17.11
C LEU A 100 -11.71 -15.70 17.47
N GLN A 101 -11.57 -14.43 17.85
CA GLN A 101 -12.66 -13.52 18.12
C GLN A 101 -12.45 -12.21 17.39
N TYR A 102 -13.54 -11.60 16.94
CA TYR A 102 -13.57 -10.26 16.39
C TYR A 102 -14.15 -9.33 17.43
N ILE A 103 -13.38 -8.35 17.87
CA ILE A 103 -13.76 -7.49 18.99
C ILE A 103 -13.46 -6.05 18.60
N ARG A 104 -14.45 -5.17 18.72
CA ARG A 104 -14.24 -3.72 18.72
C ARG A 104 -13.82 -3.33 20.14
N MET A 105 -12.63 -2.77 20.28
CA MET A 105 -12.03 -2.42 21.55
C MET A 105 -11.97 -0.90 21.72
N ASP A 106 -12.22 -0.43 22.94
CA ASP A 106 -11.91 0.94 23.32
C ASP A 106 -10.40 1.11 23.52
N LYS A 107 -9.95 2.37 23.54
CA LYS A 107 -8.57 2.71 23.90
C LYS A 107 -8.25 2.15 25.29
N ILE A 108 -7.11 1.46 25.41
CA ILE A 108 -6.60 0.97 26.69
C ILE A 108 -5.28 1.67 27.03
N GLN A 109 -4.97 1.74 28.32
CA GLN A 109 -3.67 2.17 28.82
C GLN A 109 -2.96 0.95 29.41
N MET A 110 -1.66 0.80 29.15
CA MET A 110 -0.82 -0.19 29.80
C MET A 110 0.40 0.45 30.41
N ALA A 111 0.91 -0.14 31.49
CA ALA A 111 2.14 0.29 32.12
C ALA A 111 3.14 -0.87 32.17
N GLY A 112 4.40 -0.58 31.85
CA GLY A 112 5.43 -1.61 31.82
C GLY A 112 6.84 -1.07 31.94
N TYR A 113 7.77 -1.98 32.23
CA TYR A 113 9.20 -1.67 32.24
C TYR A 113 9.75 -1.75 30.80
N PRO A 114 10.39 -0.68 30.28
CA PRO A 114 10.97 -0.70 28.94
C PRO A 114 12.25 -1.55 28.92
N VAL A 115 12.26 -2.61 28.12
CA VAL A 115 13.43 -3.48 27.92
C VAL A 115 14.07 -3.18 26.55
N PRO A 116 15.32 -2.70 26.48
CA PRO A 116 15.95 -2.34 25.20
C PRO A 116 16.06 -3.52 24.23
N ALA A 117 15.84 -3.28 22.94
CA ALA A 117 16.05 -4.26 21.88
C ALA A 117 17.54 -4.62 21.71
N ARG A 118 17.86 -5.86 21.33
CA ARG A 118 19.26 -6.34 21.22
C ARG A 118 20.07 -5.79 20.03
N HIS A 119 19.46 -5.08 19.06
CA HIS A 119 20.13 -4.79 17.78
C HIS A 119 19.85 -3.43 17.11
N GLY A 120 19.32 -2.43 17.82
CA GLY A 120 19.35 -1.03 17.35
C GLY A 120 18.68 -0.70 16.00
N ARG A 121 17.90 -1.59 15.36
CA ARG A 121 16.91 -1.28 14.30
C ARG A 121 16.09 -2.49 13.83
N LYS A 122 14.79 -2.22 13.61
CA LYS A 122 13.68 -3.04 13.07
C LYS A 122 13.46 -4.40 13.74
N THR A 123 12.33 -4.55 14.42
CA THR A 123 11.84 -5.81 14.95
C THR A 123 11.21 -6.70 13.89
N ASP A 124 11.49 -8.00 13.96
CA ASP A 124 10.77 -9.02 13.20
C ASP A 124 9.80 -9.72 14.15
N LEU A 125 8.52 -9.32 14.16
CA LEU A 125 7.49 -9.90 15.03
C LEU A 125 7.36 -11.42 14.90
N LEU A 126 7.69 -12.00 13.73
CA LEU A 126 7.66 -13.45 13.53
C LEU A 126 8.75 -14.17 14.33
N ARG A 127 9.81 -13.44 14.72
CA ARG A 127 10.93 -13.93 15.49
C ARG A 127 10.96 -13.37 16.90
N GLU A 128 10.50 -12.15 17.14
CA GLU A 128 10.77 -11.40 18.38
C GLU A 128 9.51 -11.16 19.23
N CYS A 129 8.44 -11.95 19.03
CA CYS A 129 7.31 -12.05 19.98
C CYS A 129 7.64 -13.02 21.14
N ALA A 130 6.80 -13.02 22.19
CA ALA A 130 7.04 -13.71 23.45
C ALA A 130 8.42 -13.42 24.05
N TYR A 131 8.88 -12.18 23.87
CA TYR A 131 10.21 -11.72 24.27
C TYR A 131 10.59 -12.04 25.74
N PRO A 132 9.71 -11.90 26.75
CA PRO A 132 10.04 -12.22 28.14
C PRO A 132 10.41 -13.70 28.34
N PHE A 133 9.86 -14.61 27.54
CA PHE A 133 10.06 -16.06 27.73
C PHE A 133 11.40 -16.55 27.18
N GLU A 134 12.06 -15.76 26.34
CA GLU A 134 13.43 -16.04 25.87
C GLU A 134 14.47 -15.84 26.97
N ARG A 135 14.11 -15.18 28.07
CA ARG A 135 15.05 -14.72 29.09
C ARG A 135 14.62 -15.20 30.47
N PRO A 136 15.46 -15.94 31.18
CA PRO A 136 15.13 -16.41 32.52
C PRO A 136 14.72 -15.29 33.49
N ASP A 137 15.39 -14.15 33.42
CA ASP A 137 15.23 -13.03 34.36
C ASP A 137 14.02 -12.14 34.04
N ASP A 138 13.56 -12.12 32.79
CA ASP A 138 12.44 -11.29 32.33
C ASP A 138 11.12 -12.08 32.30
N ARG A 139 11.11 -13.36 32.71
CA ARG A 139 9.91 -14.20 32.70
C ARG A 139 8.83 -13.63 33.60
N ILE A 140 7.61 -13.60 33.07
CA ILE A 140 6.43 -13.22 33.84
C ILE A 140 5.92 -14.39 34.68
N ASP A 141 5.40 -14.08 35.87
CA ASP A 141 4.64 -15.04 36.65
C ASP A 141 3.28 -15.27 35.98
N LEU A 142 3.20 -16.37 35.24
CA LEU A 142 1.98 -16.76 34.54
C LEU A 142 0.88 -17.23 35.49
N ASP A 143 1.16 -17.51 36.76
CA ASP A 143 0.12 -17.90 37.73
C ASP A 143 -0.60 -16.67 38.33
N ASP A 144 -0.16 -15.44 38.01
CA ASP A 144 -0.91 -14.23 38.30
C ASP A 144 -2.26 -14.22 37.56
N SER A 145 -3.30 -13.82 38.29
CA SER A 145 -4.64 -13.62 37.76
C SER A 145 -4.76 -12.42 36.82
N LYS A 146 -3.82 -11.47 36.88
CA LYS A 146 -3.83 -10.26 36.04
C LYS A 146 -3.18 -10.53 34.68
N MET A 147 -3.90 -10.15 33.63
CA MET A 147 -3.39 -10.21 32.26
C MET A 147 -2.20 -9.25 32.09
N GLN A 148 -1.09 -9.79 31.59
CA GLN A 148 0.13 -9.05 31.25
C GLN A 148 0.14 -8.79 29.75
N VAL A 149 0.35 -7.54 29.35
CA VAL A 149 0.38 -7.09 27.96
C VAL A 149 1.83 -6.82 27.54
N GLY A 150 2.20 -7.33 26.38
CA GLY A 150 3.52 -7.17 25.76
C GLY A 150 3.44 -6.53 24.40
N LEU A 151 4.27 -5.53 24.13
CA LEU A 151 4.39 -4.95 22.79
C LEU A 151 5.73 -4.30 22.52
N TRP A 152 6.02 -4.15 21.23
CA TRP A 152 7.17 -3.40 20.75
C TRP A 152 6.80 -1.93 20.55
N TRP A 153 7.60 -1.03 21.11
CA TRP A 153 7.38 0.39 21.12
C TRP A 153 8.70 1.16 20.99
N HIS A 154 8.64 2.34 20.38
CA HIS A 154 9.80 3.23 20.29
C HIS A 154 9.63 4.41 21.23
N ASP A 155 10.69 4.77 21.93
CA ASP A 155 10.68 5.96 22.76
C ASP A 155 10.68 7.27 21.94
N SER A 156 10.65 8.40 22.64
CA SER A 156 10.73 9.72 22.03
C SER A 156 12.01 9.93 21.20
N LYS A 157 13.07 9.17 21.44
CA LYS A 157 14.35 9.25 20.72
C LYS A 157 14.46 8.25 19.57
N GLY A 158 13.46 7.39 19.38
CA GLY A 158 13.44 6.36 18.35
C GLY A 158 14.12 5.06 18.74
N GLU A 159 14.52 4.92 20.00
CA GLU A 159 15.08 3.68 20.48
C GLU A 159 13.97 2.66 20.70
N LEU A 160 14.19 1.44 20.24
CA LEU A 160 13.20 0.37 20.27
C LEU A 160 13.27 -0.38 21.60
N TYR A 161 12.12 -0.50 22.26
CA TYR A 161 11.94 -1.21 23.51
C TYR A 161 10.82 -2.23 23.37
N TYR A 162 10.95 -3.33 24.11
CA TYR A 162 9.84 -4.18 24.43
C TYR A 162 9.26 -3.74 25.76
N LEU A 163 7.95 -3.44 25.78
CA LEU A 163 7.20 -3.11 26.99
C LEU A 163 6.40 -4.31 27.44
N MET A 164 6.41 -4.56 28.75
CA MET A 164 5.64 -5.62 29.39
C MET A 164 5.04 -5.13 30.69
N GLY A 165 3.75 -5.36 30.88
CA GLY A 165 3.06 -5.15 32.15
C GLY A 165 1.55 -5.09 32.03
N PRO A 166 0.83 -4.78 33.13
CA PRO A 166 -0.62 -4.85 33.15
C PRO A 166 -1.29 -3.66 32.43
N THR A 167 -2.57 -3.81 32.13
CA THR A 167 -3.43 -2.65 31.81
C THR A 167 -3.66 -1.82 33.07
N VAL A 168 -3.75 -0.50 32.89
CA VAL A 168 -3.91 0.49 33.97
C VAL A 168 -5.01 1.48 33.60
N TYR A 169 -5.53 2.21 34.59
CA TYR A 169 -6.43 3.34 34.32
C TYR A 169 -5.63 4.62 34.12
N GLU A 170 -6.21 5.58 33.40
CA GLU A 170 -5.58 6.87 33.12
C GLU A 170 -5.37 7.65 34.43
N GLY A 171 -4.13 8.09 34.66
CA GLY A 171 -3.75 8.81 35.89
C GLY A 171 -3.40 7.92 37.09
N GLN A 172 -3.36 6.58 36.94
CA GLN A 172 -2.84 5.69 37.98
C GLN A 172 -1.38 6.03 38.31
N GLU A 173 -1.00 6.06 39.60
CA GLU A 173 0.40 6.21 40.01
C GLU A 173 1.22 4.98 39.61
N MET A 174 2.38 5.22 39.01
CA MET A 174 3.26 4.18 38.49
C MET A 174 4.41 3.90 39.46
N THR A 175 4.77 2.63 39.57
CA THR A 175 6.00 2.23 40.27
C THR A 175 7.20 2.84 39.57
N ASP A 176 8.23 3.21 40.34
CA ASP A 176 9.46 3.81 39.81
C ASP A 176 10.06 2.96 38.69
N GLY A 177 10.38 3.60 37.56
CA GLY A 177 10.91 2.98 36.34
C GLY A 177 9.87 2.41 35.35
N MET A 178 8.58 2.37 35.68
CA MET A 178 7.53 2.01 34.70
C MET A 178 7.15 3.21 33.82
N ILE A 179 6.81 2.93 32.56
CA ILE A 179 6.20 3.91 31.66
C ILE A 179 4.81 3.46 31.25
N SER A 180 3.91 4.42 31.05
CA SER A 180 2.55 4.17 30.56
C SER A 180 2.44 4.53 29.08
N ILE A 181 1.76 3.68 28.31
CA ILE A 181 1.44 3.94 26.91
C ILE A 181 -0.03 3.64 26.62
N GLY A 182 -0.61 4.43 25.72
CA GLY A 182 -1.97 4.24 25.23
C GLY A 182 -1.97 3.36 23.98
N ILE A 183 -2.69 2.25 24.03
CA ILE A 183 -3.02 1.45 22.85
C ILE A 183 -4.36 1.94 22.32
N PRO A 184 -4.45 2.39 21.07
CA PRO A 184 -5.69 2.90 20.50
C PRO A 184 -6.78 1.85 20.47
N GLY A 185 -8.02 2.32 20.56
CA GLY A 185 -9.18 1.49 20.25
C GLY A 185 -9.28 1.23 18.75
N GLY A 186 -10.11 0.26 18.39
CA GLY A 186 -10.31 -0.13 17.00
C GLY A 186 -10.89 -1.53 16.88
N ASP A 187 -10.92 -2.04 15.66
CA ASP A 187 -11.33 -3.41 15.39
C ASP A 187 -10.13 -4.35 15.47
N TYR A 188 -10.29 -5.45 16.21
CA TYR A 188 -9.23 -6.42 16.44
C TYR A 188 -9.69 -7.82 16.08
N ALA A 189 -8.80 -8.56 15.41
CA ALA A 189 -8.79 -10.01 15.45
C ALA A 189 -7.95 -10.46 16.66
N VAL A 190 -8.61 -11.12 17.60
CA VAL A 190 -8.00 -11.63 18.83
C VAL A 190 -7.86 -13.14 18.71
N PHE A 191 -6.62 -13.60 18.62
CA PHE A 191 -6.29 -15.02 18.67
C PHE A 191 -5.94 -15.38 20.11
N SER A 192 -6.46 -16.50 20.59
CA SER A 192 -6.12 -17.03 21.90
C SER A 192 -5.86 -18.53 21.85
N VAL A 193 -4.84 -18.99 22.55
CA VAL A 193 -4.48 -20.40 22.71
C VAL A 193 -4.38 -20.74 24.19
N GLU A 194 -4.78 -21.94 24.58
CA GLU A 194 -4.58 -22.43 25.95
C GLU A 194 -3.10 -22.29 26.36
N ARG A 195 -2.88 -21.93 27.63
CA ARG A 195 -1.54 -21.68 28.16
C ARG A 195 -0.68 -22.93 27.96
N GLY A 196 0.50 -22.70 27.36
CA GLY A 196 1.52 -23.74 27.21
C GLY A 196 1.95 -24.33 28.55
N ASN A 197 2.45 -25.57 28.53
CA ASN A 197 2.78 -26.33 29.74
C ASN A 197 3.94 -25.70 30.54
N ASP A 198 4.83 -25.01 29.86
CA ASP A 198 5.97 -24.30 30.43
C ASP A 198 6.32 -23.08 29.57
N HIS A 199 7.33 -22.29 29.99
CA HIS A 199 7.75 -21.09 29.27
C HIS A 199 8.28 -21.35 27.85
N GLN A 200 8.89 -22.51 27.60
CA GLN A 200 9.37 -22.86 26.26
C GLN A 200 8.21 -23.20 25.33
N ASP A 201 7.18 -23.87 25.86
CA ASP A 201 5.94 -24.11 25.14
C ASP A 201 5.23 -22.78 24.82
N VAL A 202 5.08 -21.88 25.79
CA VAL A 202 4.49 -20.55 25.57
C VAL A 202 5.23 -19.78 24.47
N LEU A 203 6.56 -19.73 24.52
CA LEU A 203 7.39 -19.08 23.50
C LEU A 203 7.17 -19.66 22.10
N LYS A 204 7.24 -20.99 21.95
CA LYS A 204 7.06 -21.66 20.66
C LYS A 204 5.64 -21.48 20.14
N THR A 205 4.66 -21.57 21.02
CA THR A 205 3.24 -21.47 20.69
C THR A 205 2.87 -20.05 20.27
N GLN A 206 3.38 -19.03 20.97
CA GLN A 206 3.17 -17.64 20.60
C GLN A 206 3.75 -17.32 19.23
N ARG A 207 5.01 -17.69 18.98
CA ARG A 207 5.66 -17.51 17.66
C ARG A 207 4.88 -18.17 16.54
N ARG A 208 4.42 -19.41 16.76
CA ARG A 208 3.63 -20.13 15.76
C ARG A 208 2.26 -19.48 15.55
N MET A 209 1.63 -18.94 16.59
CA MET A 209 0.37 -18.20 16.51
C MET A 209 0.52 -16.90 15.71
N VAL A 210 1.59 -16.12 15.94
CA VAL A 210 1.90 -14.91 15.16
C VAL A 210 2.15 -15.25 13.69
N GLN A 211 2.95 -16.27 13.42
CA GLN A 211 3.16 -16.77 12.05
C GLN A 211 1.85 -17.20 11.39
N TYR A 212 1.00 -17.94 12.12
CA TYR A 212 -0.31 -18.33 11.62
C TYR A 212 -1.18 -17.11 11.30
N ALA A 213 -1.29 -16.15 12.22
CA ALA A 213 -2.11 -14.96 12.02
C ALA A 213 -1.67 -14.16 10.79
N MET A 214 -0.37 -13.87 10.67
CA MET A 214 0.17 -12.98 9.64
C MET A 214 0.44 -13.66 8.29
N MET A 215 0.80 -14.94 8.27
CA MET A 215 1.24 -15.63 7.04
C MET A 215 0.22 -16.62 6.49
N GLU A 216 -0.71 -17.08 7.31
CA GLU A 216 -1.72 -18.05 6.90
C GLU A 216 -3.12 -17.43 6.96
N TRP A 217 -3.57 -17.01 8.14
CA TRP A 217 -4.92 -16.52 8.36
C TRP A 217 -5.23 -15.23 7.61
N GLU A 218 -4.35 -14.22 7.61
CA GLU A 218 -4.57 -12.94 6.93
C GLU A 218 -4.90 -13.16 5.45
N ILE A 219 -4.01 -13.87 4.76
CA ILE A 219 -4.11 -14.19 3.33
C ILE A 219 -5.34 -15.04 3.07
N MET A 220 -5.51 -16.10 3.86
CA MET A 220 -6.64 -17.00 3.73
C MET A 220 -7.95 -16.34 4.08
N ASN A 221 -7.96 -15.24 4.83
CA ASN A 221 -9.17 -14.59 5.29
C ASN A 221 -9.49 -13.25 4.62
N TRP A 222 -8.65 -12.82 3.68
CA TRP A 222 -8.71 -11.50 3.04
C TRP A 222 -8.89 -10.38 4.06
N LYS A 223 -8.18 -10.51 5.18
CA LYS A 223 -8.18 -9.51 6.24
C LYS A 223 -7.09 -8.50 5.93
N GLU A 224 -7.33 -7.26 6.33
CA GLU A 224 -6.40 -6.18 6.13
C GLU A 224 -6.00 -5.65 7.50
N PRO A 225 -4.86 -6.09 8.06
CA PRO A 225 -4.40 -5.62 9.36
C PRO A 225 -4.02 -4.14 9.30
N ASP A 226 -4.30 -3.41 10.37
CA ASP A 226 -3.76 -2.07 10.54
C ASP A 226 -2.30 -2.19 10.95
N ARG A 227 -1.42 -2.21 9.95
CA ARG A 227 0.03 -2.26 10.15
C ARG A 227 0.57 -1.02 10.86
N MET A 228 -0.28 -0.01 11.08
CA MET A 228 0.06 1.21 11.76
C MET A 228 -0.29 1.13 13.26
N ALA A 229 -1.36 0.44 13.62
CA ALA A 229 -1.74 0.24 15.01
C ALA A 229 -0.85 -0.79 15.73
N PHE A 230 -0.88 -0.79 17.06
CA PHE A 230 -0.13 -1.77 17.85
C PHE A 230 -0.70 -3.17 17.64
N THR A 231 0.10 -4.04 17.05
CA THR A 231 -0.03 -5.48 17.27
C THR A 231 0.62 -5.80 18.60
N TYR A 232 -0.13 -6.41 19.52
CA TYR A 232 0.37 -6.71 20.86
C TYR A 232 -0.03 -8.10 21.29
N GLU A 233 0.74 -8.63 22.25
CA GLU A 233 0.51 -9.92 22.86
C GLU A 233 0.02 -9.75 24.29
N ALA A 234 -0.68 -10.75 24.79
CA ALA A 234 -1.04 -10.79 26.20
C ALA A 234 -0.98 -12.20 26.76
N PHE A 235 -0.81 -12.29 28.06
CA PHE A 235 -0.61 -13.55 28.77
C PHE A 235 -1.36 -13.52 30.10
N ASP A 236 -2.10 -14.59 30.39
CA ASP A 236 -2.71 -14.82 31.70
C ASP A 236 -2.54 -16.29 32.13
N LYS A 237 -3.08 -16.64 33.29
CA LYS A 237 -3.01 -18.00 33.86
C LYS A 237 -3.61 -19.12 33.03
N ASN A 238 -4.46 -18.80 32.06
CA ASN A 238 -5.21 -19.76 31.26
C ASN A 238 -4.85 -19.70 29.78
N TYR A 239 -4.45 -18.54 29.27
CA TYR A 239 -4.33 -18.29 27.84
C TYR A 239 -3.17 -17.38 27.47
N THR A 240 -2.69 -17.58 26.24
CA THR A 240 -1.83 -16.66 25.52
C THR A 240 -2.64 -16.03 24.39
N TYR A 241 -2.46 -14.73 24.16
CA TYR A 241 -3.22 -13.94 23.21
C TYR A 241 -2.34 -13.21 22.21
N LEU A 242 -2.89 -12.99 21.02
CA LEU A 242 -2.38 -12.06 20.02
C LEU A 242 -3.54 -11.15 19.57
N PHE A 243 -3.34 -9.85 19.73
CA PHE A 243 -4.25 -8.81 19.29
C PHE A 243 -3.70 -8.21 18.00
N LEU A 244 -4.40 -8.49 16.90
CA LEU A 244 -4.06 -7.99 15.57
C LEU A 244 -5.11 -6.94 15.15
N PRO A 245 -4.74 -5.66 15.07
CA PRO A 245 -5.68 -4.61 14.67
C PRO A 245 -6.05 -4.76 13.19
N LEU A 246 -7.27 -4.38 12.83
CA LEU A 246 -7.83 -4.52 11.49
C LEU A 246 -8.28 -3.16 10.94
N VAL A 247 -7.98 -2.95 9.66
CA VAL A 247 -8.56 -1.88 8.83
C VAL A 247 -9.89 -2.33 8.24
N ARG A 248 -9.99 -3.61 7.84
CA ARG A 248 -11.20 -4.21 7.26
C ARG A 248 -11.35 -5.67 7.67
N GLY A 249 -12.60 -6.15 7.71
CA GLY A 249 -12.90 -7.58 7.80
C GLY A 249 -13.61 -8.04 9.07
N MET A 250 -14.32 -7.18 9.79
CA MET A 250 -15.31 -7.62 10.78
C MET A 250 -16.45 -8.37 10.08
N LEU A 251 -16.91 -9.51 10.62
CA LEU A 251 -18.00 -10.30 10.01
C LEU A 251 -19.34 -9.53 10.06
N LYS A 252 -19.83 -9.08 8.90
CA LYS A 252 -21.13 -8.43 8.56
C LYS A 252 -21.83 -7.60 9.68
N GLN A 253 -21.45 -6.33 9.76
CA GLN A 253 -22.35 -5.18 9.59
C GLN A 253 -21.48 -3.95 9.26
N GLU A 254 -21.19 -3.74 7.97
CA GLU A 254 -20.87 -2.41 7.47
C GLU A 254 -21.66 -2.21 6.18
N THR A 255 -22.86 -1.68 6.40
CA THR A 255 -23.54 -0.79 5.46
C THR A 255 -22.54 0.21 4.91
N MET A 256 -22.58 0.39 3.59
CA MET A 256 -22.03 1.55 2.91
C MET A 256 -22.64 2.81 3.53
N GLU A 257 -22.00 3.41 4.53
CA GLU A 257 -22.24 4.80 4.91
C GLU A 257 -21.00 5.34 5.63
N GLU A 258 -20.47 6.40 5.02
CA GLU A 258 -19.38 7.30 5.43
C GLU A 258 -17.91 6.88 5.19
N LYS A 259 -17.30 7.68 4.32
CA LYS A 259 -15.87 7.79 4.04
C LYS A 259 -15.12 8.08 5.35
N ASP A 260 -14.48 7.07 5.91
CA ASP A 260 -13.35 7.29 6.81
C ASP A 260 -12.11 6.68 6.14
N THR A 261 -11.17 7.57 5.84
CA THR A 261 -9.96 7.38 5.05
C THR A 261 -9.05 6.31 5.68
N HIS A 262 -8.56 5.36 4.88
CA HIS A 262 -7.74 4.20 5.29
C HIS A 262 -6.37 4.65 5.85
N GLY A 263 -5.67 3.82 6.64
CA GLY A 263 -4.55 4.21 7.53
C GLY A 263 -3.38 5.06 6.98
N ILE A 264 -3.11 5.03 5.66
CA ILE A 264 -2.15 5.93 4.99
C ILE A 264 -2.78 7.30 4.69
N ASP A 265 -4.06 7.29 4.32
CA ASP A 265 -4.87 8.48 4.10
C ASP A 265 -5.19 9.19 5.43
N ARG A 266 -5.19 8.51 6.59
CA ARG A 266 -5.39 9.15 7.91
C ARG A 266 -4.33 10.18 8.25
N TRP A 267 -3.07 9.94 7.91
CA TRP A 267 -1.99 10.89 8.21
C TRP A 267 -2.10 12.14 7.36
N ILE A 268 -2.38 11.95 6.07
CA ILE A 268 -2.52 13.05 5.12
C ILE A 268 -3.81 13.82 5.39
N ASP A 269 -4.90 13.12 5.71
CA ASP A 269 -6.17 13.72 6.10
C ASP A 269 -6.04 14.52 7.41
N TYR A 270 -5.35 14.00 8.43
CA TYR A 270 -5.05 14.77 9.63
C TYR A 270 -4.18 15.99 9.32
N ILE A 271 -3.09 15.81 8.56
CA ILE A 271 -2.23 16.92 8.14
C ILE A 271 -3.03 17.98 7.37
N ASP A 272 -3.88 17.59 6.43
CA ASP A 272 -4.67 18.49 5.59
C ASP A 272 -5.76 19.22 6.40
N ARG A 273 -6.44 18.53 7.33
CA ARG A 273 -7.44 19.15 8.23
C ARG A 273 -6.81 20.19 9.16
N HIS A 274 -5.59 19.95 9.62
CA HIS A 274 -4.88 20.80 10.58
C HIS A 274 -3.77 21.66 9.93
N ILE A 275 -3.71 21.75 8.60
CA ILE A 275 -2.57 22.37 7.88
C ILE A 275 -2.40 23.87 8.15
N THR A 276 -3.50 24.54 8.51
CA THR A 276 -3.59 25.97 8.85
C THR A 276 -3.48 26.24 10.36
N GLU A 277 -3.27 25.20 11.16
CA GLU A 277 -3.04 25.27 12.61
C GLU A 277 -1.52 25.16 12.91
N ASP A 278 -1.11 25.44 14.15
CA ASP A 278 0.29 25.28 14.60
C ASP A 278 0.62 23.79 14.79
N LEU A 279 0.60 23.06 13.68
CA LEU A 279 0.71 21.61 13.60
C LEU A 279 2.17 21.17 13.83
N THR A 280 2.41 20.44 14.92
CA THR A 280 3.70 19.80 15.19
C THR A 280 3.71 18.34 14.75
N ILE A 281 4.91 17.78 14.57
CA ILE A 281 5.06 16.35 14.27
C ILE A 281 4.61 15.49 15.45
N GLN A 282 4.79 16.01 16.67
CA GLN A 282 4.29 15.38 17.88
C GLN A 282 2.76 15.30 17.89
N ASP A 283 2.06 16.35 17.46
CA ASP A 283 0.58 16.34 17.39
C ASP A 283 0.08 15.29 16.41
N ILE A 284 0.71 15.21 15.24
CA ILE A 284 0.35 14.20 14.22
C ILE A 284 0.63 12.81 14.76
N ALA A 285 1.83 12.58 15.31
CA ALA A 285 2.23 11.31 15.88
C ALA A 285 1.27 10.88 17.00
N MET A 286 0.89 11.79 17.90
CA MET A 286 -0.09 11.53 18.96
C MET A 286 -1.48 11.19 18.40
N ALA A 287 -1.95 11.93 17.39
CA ALA A 287 -3.24 11.67 16.74
C ALA A 287 -3.30 10.30 16.05
N VAL A 288 -2.14 9.74 15.71
CA VAL A 288 -2.00 8.40 15.11
C VAL A 288 -1.32 7.40 16.05
N HIS A 289 -1.23 7.73 17.34
CA HIS A 289 -0.73 6.88 18.44
C HIS A 289 0.71 6.38 18.30
N TYR A 290 1.59 7.21 17.75
CA TYR A 290 3.02 6.98 17.66
C TYR A 290 3.86 7.91 18.52
N SER A 291 5.07 7.45 18.83
CA SER A 291 6.14 8.38 19.19
C SER A 291 6.56 9.19 17.97
N GLU A 292 6.98 10.43 18.21
CA GLU A 292 7.39 11.34 17.13
C GLU A 292 8.49 10.73 16.25
N THR A 293 9.47 10.06 16.85
CA THR A 293 10.57 9.46 16.11
C THR A 293 10.13 8.28 15.25
N HIS A 294 9.28 7.40 15.79
CA HIS A 294 8.74 6.30 15.00
C HIS A 294 7.89 6.78 13.83
N PHE A 295 7.04 7.79 14.06
CA PHE A 295 6.28 8.43 13.00
C PHE A 295 7.20 9.02 11.92
N ARG A 296 8.26 9.74 12.30
CA ARG A 296 9.25 10.28 11.33
C ARG A 296 9.90 9.19 10.49
N GLU A 297 10.29 8.08 11.10
CA GLU A 297 10.94 6.97 10.40
C GLU A 297 10.01 6.26 9.42
N ILE A 298 8.79 5.90 9.87
CA ILE A 298 7.81 5.25 8.99
C ILE A 298 7.34 6.21 7.91
N PHE A 299 7.03 7.47 8.25
CA PHE A 299 6.63 8.48 7.27
C PHE A 299 7.69 8.65 6.18
N LYS A 300 8.97 8.76 6.58
CA LYS A 300 10.09 8.84 5.63
C LYS A 300 10.27 7.57 4.81
N SER A 301 10.11 6.39 5.42
CA SER A 301 10.16 5.12 4.70
C SER A 301 9.04 4.98 3.68
N TYR A 302 7.87 5.54 3.95
CA TYR A 302 6.69 5.41 3.10
C TYR A 302 6.62 6.48 2.00
N TYR A 303 6.86 7.75 2.35
CA TYR A 303 6.75 8.89 1.44
C TYR A 303 8.08 9.36 0.84
N GLY A 304 9.20 8.73 1.23
CA GLY A 304 10.53 9.09 0.74
C GLY A 304 11.02 10.47 1.21
N THR A 305 10.30 11.15 2.10
CA THR A 305 10.62 12.49 2.61
C THR A 305 10.24 12.62 4.09
N SER A 306 10.87 13.55 4.81
CA SER A 306 10.52 13.77 6.22
C SER A 306 9.11 14.37 6.34
N PRO A 307 8.35 14.09 7.42
CA PRO A 307 7.03 14.67 7.60
C PRO A 307 7.09 16.20 7.71
N THR A 308 8.17 16.76 8.27
CA THR A 308 8.41 18.20 8.31
C THR A 308 8.55 18.81 6.91
N ASP A 309 9.35 18.19 6.04
CA ASP A 309 9.51 18.64 4.66
C ASP A 309 8.22 18.49 3.85
N TYR A 310 7.47 17.41 4.10
CA TYR A 310 6.18 17.16 3.48
C TYR A 310 5.16 18.26 3.83
N ILE A 311 4.95 18.54 5.12
CA ILE A 311 4.02 19.57 5.60
C ILE A 311 4.42 20.95 5.07
N ARG A 312 5.72 21.26 5.11
CA ARG A 312 6.26 22.51 4.58
C ARG A 312 5.95 22.68 3.09
N ARG A 313 6.19 21.64 2.28
CA ARG A 313 5.85 21.65 0.86
C ARG A 313 4.35 21.76 0.65
N ARG A 314 3.54 20.97 1.37
CA ARG A 314 2.07 21.03 1.30
C ARG A 314 1.55 22.44 1.56
N ARG A 315 2.05 23.12 2.60
CA ARG A 315 1.78 24.53 2.91
C ARG A 315 2.18 25.46 1.76
N LEU A 316 3.37 25.29 1.17
CA LEU A 316 3.80 26.08 0.00
C LEU A 316 2.85 25.92 -1.20
N TYR A 317 2.43 24.70 -1.52
CA TYR A 317 1.49 24.44 -2.63
C TYR A 317 0.09 25.04 -2.37
N LEU A 318 -0.42 24.95 -1.14
CA LEU A 318 -1.70 25.55 -0.78
C LEU A 318 -1.63 27.09 -0.82
N THR A 319 -0.55 27.67 -0.30
CA THR A 319 -0.28 29.11 -0.45
C THR A 319 -0.23 29.51 -1.92
N ALA A 320 0.52 28.78 -2.76
CA ALA A 320 0.60 29.03 -4.20
C ALA A 320 -0.78 28.99 -4.89
N SER A 321 -1.69 28.10 -4.45
CA SER A 321 -3.06 28.07 -4.95
C SER A 321 -3.88 29.29 -4.54
N GLU A 322 -3.69 29.81 -3.33
CA GLU A 322 -4.49 30.93 -2.82
C GLU A 322 -3.98 32.30 -3.26
N ILE A 323 -2.65 32.50 -3.37
CA ILE A 323 -2.06 33.80 -3.73
C ILE A 323 -2.43 34.25 -5.14
N ARG A 324 -2.92 33.35 -6.00
CA ARG A 324 -3.42 33.67 -7.35
C ARG A 324 -4.61 34.62 -7.34
N ASN A 325 -5.40 34.59 -6.27
CA ASN A 325 -6.53 35.50 -6.09
C ASN A 325 -6.15 36.77 -5.33
N ALA A 326 -4.88 36.89 -4.89
CA ALA A 326 -4.41 38.01 -4.11
C ALA A 326 -4.18 39.22 -5.02
N LYS A 327 -4.73 40.37 -4.62
CA LYS A 327 -4.69 41.60 -5.43
C LYS A 327 -3.46 42.47 -5.16
N ASN A 328 -2.73 42.16 -4.09
CA ASN A 328 -1.61 42.96 -3.62
C ASN A 328 -0.71 42.15 -2.65
N LYS A 329 0.49 42.68 -2.39
CA LYS A 329 1.50 42.09 -1.50
C LYS A 329 0.98 41.79 -0.09
N ARG A 330 0.08 42.63 0.43
CA ARG A 330 -0.48 42.47 1.78
C ARG A 330 -1.39 41.24 1.88
N GLU A 331 -2.15 40.93 0.84
CA GLU A 331 -2.95 39.72 0.76
C GLU A 331 -2.08 38.46 0.64
N ILE A 332 -1.01 38.52 -0.16
CA ILE A 332 -0.02 37.44 -0.25
C ILE A 332 0.60 37.14 1.12
N GLN A 333 0.98 38.18 1.86
CA GLN A 333 1.54 38.04 3.21
C GLN A 333 0.55 37.39 4.18
N LYS A 334 -0.73 37.79 4.15
CA LYS A 334 -1.78 37.18 5.00
C LYS A 334 -2.01 35.70 4.67
N ILE A 335 -1.94 35.32 3.39
CA ILE A 335 -2.08 33.92 2.97
C ILE A 335 -0.86 33.12 3.45
N ALA A 336 0.34 33.66 3.35
CA ALA A 336 1.54 33.02 3.88
C ALA A 336 1.44 32.84 5.42
N GLU A 337 0.94 33.84 6.14
CA GLU A 337 0.69 33.76 7.59
C GLU A 337 -0.35 32.69 7.95
N LYS A 338 -1.44 32.56 7.17
CA LYS A 338 -2.46 31.51 7.32
C LYS A 338 -1.85 30.10 7.28
N TYR A 339 -0.80 29.90 6.49
CA TYR A 339 -0.07 28.64 6.38
C TYR A 339 1.21 28.61 7.24
N HIS A 340 1.28 29.44 8.29
CA HIS A 340 2.34 29.47 9.30
C HIS A 340 3.73 29.85 8.79
N PHE A 341 3.82 30.56 7.66
CA PHE A 341 5.07 31.21 7.26
C PHE A 341 5.26 32.52 8.02
N ARG A 342 5.93 32.46 9.18
CA ARG A 342 6.09 33.59 10.11
C ARG A 342 7.01 34.71 9.59
N SER A 343 7.93 34.38 8.68
CA SER A 343 8.91 35.31 8.11
C SER A 343 8.62 35.52 6.63
N PRO A 344 8.27 36.74 6.19
CA PRO A 344 8.05 37.06 4.78
C PRO A 344 9.28 36.76 3.91
N ASP A 345 10.48 37.08 4.40
CA ASP A 345 11.72 36.85 3.64
C ASP A 345 11.98 35.36 3.46
N THR A 346 11.77 34.57 4.51
CA THR A 346 11.92 33.10 4.47
C THR A 346 10.85 32.46 3.58
N PHE A 347 9.62 32.98 3.60
CA PHE A 347 8.57 32.56 2.68
C PHE A 347 8.96 32.82 1.23
N CYS A 348 9.38 34.04 0.88
CA CYS A 348 9.77 34.40 -0.47
C CYS A 348 10.97 33.58 -0.97
N GLU A 349 11.98 33.37 -0.12
CA GLU A 349 13.12 32.51 -0.46
C GLU A 349 12.69 31.06 -0.73
N MET A 350 11.86 30.50 0.15
CA MET A 350 11.37 29.13 -0.01
C MET A 350 10.42 28.96 -1.20
N PHE A 351 9.56 29.94 -1.45
CA PHE A 351 8.64 29.96 -2.58
C PHE A 351 9.40 30.06 -3.89
N ARG A 352 10.39 30.97 -3.99
CA ARG A 352 11.27 31.09 -5.15
C ARG A 352 12.08 29.81 -5.37
N LYS A 353 12.54 29.16 -4.30
CA LYS A 353 13.27 27.88 -4.39
C LYS A 353 12.40 26.72 -4.90
N GLU A 354 11.11 26.68 -4.55
CA GLU A 354 10.20 25.59 -4.95
C GLU A 354 9.54 25.84 -6.31
N PHE A 355 9.22 27.09 -6.67
CA PHE A 355 8.48 27.45 -7.89
C PHE A 355 9.30 28.22 -8.94
N ASN A 356 10.57 28.53 -8.66
CA ASN A 356 11.49 29.28 -9.52
C ASN A 356 11.01 30.70 -9.91
N VAL A 357 10.10 31.27 -9.12
CA VAL A 357 9.52 32.60 -9.36
C VAL A 357 9.08 33.22 -8.04
N ASP A 358 9.05 34.56 -8.00
CA ASP A 358 8.60 35.28 -6.80
C ASP A 358 7.08 35.16 -6.58
N PRO A 359 6.57 35.09 -5.33
CA PRO A 359 5.14 34.97 -5.03
C PRO A 359 4.28 36.06 -5.69
N GLU A 360 4.82 37.28 -5.76
CA GLU A 360 4.15 38.42 -6.41
C GLU A 360 4.01 38.20 -7.91
N GLU A 361 5.09 37.79 -8.57
CA GLU A 361 5.07 37.46 -9.99
C GLU A 361 4.13 36.28 -10.25
N TYR A 362 4.20 35.23 -9.43
CA TYR A 362 3.31 34.07 -9.48
C TYR A 362 1.83 34.44 -9.34
N SER A 363 1.48 35.42 -8.51
CA SER A 363 0.09 35.89 -8.35
C SER A 363 -0.48 36.55 -9.61
N GLN A 364 0.37 37.07 -10.49
CA GLN A 364 -0.02 37.72 -11.75
C GLN A 364 -0.09 36.74 -12.92
N VAL A 365 0.35 35.49 -12.69
CA VAL A 365 0.40 34.45 -13.71
C VAL A 365 -0.96 33.74 -13.77
N ASP A 366 -1.64 33.90 -14.91
CA ASP A 366 -2.88 33.20 -15.21
C ASP A 366 -2.56 31.79 -15.73
N PHE A 367 -2.48 30.82 -14.82
CA PHE A 367 -2.48 29.39 -15.17
C PHE A 367 -3.58 28.67 -14.41
N ASP A 368 -4.32 27.83 -15.12
CA ASP A 368 -5.44 27.04 -14.57
C ASP A 368 -4.90 25.94 -13.63
N VAL A 369 -5.00 26.12 -12.30
CA VAL A 369 -4.73 25.02 -11.36
C VAL A 369 -5.92 24.11 -11.29
N VAL A 370 -5.71 22.98 -11.91
CA VAL A 370 -6.65 21.88 -12.01
C VAL A 370 -6.82 21.22 -10.64
N ASN A 371 -7.97 21.42 -9.98
CA ASN A 371 -8.39 20.55 -8.86
C ASN A 371 -8.57 19.13 -9.42
N LEU A 372 -7.70 18.19 -9.05
CA LEU A 372 -7.59 16.89 -9.72
C LEU A 372 -8.84 16.00 -9.58
N GLU A 373 -9.54 16.05 -8.44
CA GLU A 373 -10.79 15.29 -8.23
C GLU A 373 -11.93 15.87 -9.08
N GLN A 374 -12.04 17.20 -9.06
CA GLN A 374 -13.01 17.91 -9.90
C GLN A 374 -12.68 17.78 -11.40
N TYR A 375 -11.40 17.76 -11.75
CA TYR A 375 -10.92 17.54 -13.11
C TYR A 375 -11.25 16.14 -13.60
N TYR A 376 -10.99 15.13 -12.77
CA TYR A 376 -11.38 13.76 -13.08
C TYR A 376 -12.89 13.66 -13.32
N SER A 377 -13.70 14.23 -12.42
CA SER A 377 -15.17 14.22 -12.58
C SER A 377 -15.64 14.88 -13.88
N ARG A 378 -14.96 15.95 -14.34
CA ARG A 378 -15.30 16.72 -15.54
C ARG A 378 -14.77 16.12 -16.85
N HIS A 379 -13.68 15.37 -16.81
CA HIS A 379 -12.96 14.91 -18.01
C HIS A 379 -12.94 13.39 -18.16
N LYS A 380 -13.47 12.61 -17.20
CA LYS A 380 -13.55 11.14 -17.32
C LYS A 380 -14.33 10.66 -18.55
N GLU A 381 -15.27 11.47 -19.05
CA GLU A 381 -16.03 11.18 -20.28
C GLU A 381 -15.22 11.46 -21.55
N GLN A 382 -14.06 12.11 -21.45
CA GLN A 382 -13.16 12.43 -22.57
C GLN A 382 -12.13 11.32 -22.85
N ILE A 383 -12.17 10.24 -22.07
CA ILE A 383 -11.31 9.08 -22.23
C ILE A 383 -12.17 7.82 -22.34
N LYS A 384 -11.73 6.89 -23.19
CA LYS A 384 -12.33 5.57 -23.31
C LYS A 384 -11.46 4.56 -22.56
N VAL A 385 -12.08 3.78 -21.69
CA VAL A 385 -11.39 2.72 -20.94
C VAL A 385 -11.72 1.37 -21.56
N ILE A 386 -10.70 0.60 -21.91
CA ILE A 386 -10.81 -0.72 -22.50
C ILE A 386 -10.02 -1.69 -21.63
N ILE A 387 -10.62 -2.82 -21.26
CA ILE A 387 -9.87 -3.92 -20.64
C ILE A 387 -9.55 -4.93 -21.73
N CYS A 388 -8.26 -5.18 -21.97
CA CYS A 388 -7.80 -6.12 -22.99
C CYS A 388 -6.59 -6.93 -22.51
N GLU A 389 -6.34 -8.03 -23.21
CA GLU A 389 -5.09 -8.79 -23.14
C GLU A 389 -4.15 -8.27 -24.23
N GLU A 390 -2.95 -7.88 -23.84
CA GLU A 390 -1.90 -7.40 -24.74
C GLU A 390 -0.78 -8.43 -24.83
N ASN A 391 -0.20 -8.54 -26.03
CA ASN A 391 0.97 -9.38 -26.24
C ASN A 391 2.24 -8.66 -25.75
N GLU A 392 3.29 -9.46 -25.54
CA GLU A 392 4.63 -8.92 -25.33
C GLU A 392 4.98 -7.93 -26.45
N THR A 393 5.49 -6.76 -26.06
CA THR A 393 5.85 -5.70 -27.00
C THR A 393 7.30 -5.29 -26.79
N LYS A 394 8.06 -5.21 -27.88
CA LYS A 394 9.45 -4.74 -27.85
C LYS A 394 9.51 -3.28 -28.25
N MET A 395 10.35 -2.52 -27.57
CA MET A 395 10.67 -1.15 -27.95
C MET A 395 12.14 -0.85 -27.73
N ILE A 396 12.60 0.20 -28.39
CA ILE A 396 13.93 0.77 -28.15
C ILE A 396 13.74 2.23 -27.78
N GLY A 397 14.64 2.78 -26.98
CA GLY A 397 14.54 4.19 -26.65
C GLY A 397 15.78 4.77 -26.00
N VAL A 398 15.75 6.08 -25.90
CA VAL A 398 16.78 6.86 -25.19
C VAL A 398 16.30 7.06 -23.76
N ALA A 399 17.19 6.79 -22.81
CA ALA A 399 16.92 7.03 -21.41
C ALA A 399 17.13 8.50 -21.07
N LEU A 400 16.08 9.14 -20.56
CA LEU A 400 16.16 10.43 -19.90
C LEU A 400 16.36 10.14 -18.41
N ARG A 401 17.55 10.49 -17.88
CA ARG A 401 17.88 10.30 -16.47
C ARG A 401 17.32 11.45 -15.65
N SER A 402 16.53 11.15 -14.62
CA SER A 402 16.26 12.10 -13.55
C SER A 402 17.39 12.01 -12.51
N TYR A 403 18.43 12.85 -12.66
CA TYR A 403 19.51 13.24 -11.73
C TYR A 403 20.24 12.14 -10.91
N GLU A 404 21.57 12.22 -10.83
CA GLU A 404 22.37 11.36 -9.94
C GLU A 404 22.61 11.99 -8.56
N THR A 405 22.44 13.32 -8.42
CA THR A 405 22.67 14.06 -7.15
C THR A 405 21.67 15.22 -6.91
N GLU A 406 21.58 15.72 -5.66
CA GLU A 406 20.71 16.86 -5.29
C GLU A 406 21.11 18.20 -5.93
N GLU A 407 22.36 18.38 -6.36
CA GLU A 407 22.84 19.61 -7.01
C GLU A 407 22.41 19.72 -8.48
N GLU A 408 22.14 18.59 -9.13
CA GLU A 408 21.68 18.50 -10.54
C GLU A 408 20.17 18.74 -10.70
N ARG A 409 19.40 18.76 -9.60
CA ARG A 409 17.93 18.98 -9.57
C ARG A 409 17.44 20.30 -10.17
N LYS A 410 18.33 21.19 -10.63
CA LYS A 410 17.98 22.57 -10.97
C LYS A 410 17.18 22.74 -12.28
N ASP A 411 17.20 21.75 -13.18
CA ASP A 411 16.47 21.85 -14.45
C ASP A 411 15.27 20.90 -14.42
N ASP A 412 14.10 21.39 -13.96
CA ASP A 412 12.85 20.62 -13.93
C ASP A 412 12.44 20.27 -15.38
N ILE A 413 12.72 19.03 -15.81
CA ILE A 413 12.46 18.61 -17.19
C ILE A 413 10.95 18.39 -17.34
N ASP A 414 10.32 19.13 -18.25
CA ASP A 414 8.92 18.94 -18.65
C ASP A 414 8.75 17.61 -19.43
N ILE A 415 8.70 16.50 -18.70
CA ILE A 415 8.59 15.14 -19.24
C ILE A 415 7.39 15.01 -20.18
N PRO A 416 6.16 15.49 -19.86
CA PRO A 416 5.05 15.46 -20.81
C PRO A 416 5.32 16.26 -22.09
N GLY A 417 5.94 17.43 -22.00
CA GLY A 417 6.35 18.23 -23.15
C GLY A 417 7.32 17.48 -24.05
N LEU A 418 8.34 16.87 -23.44
CA LEU A 418 9.36 16.11 -24.15
C LEU A 418 8.79 14.83 -24.76
N ALA A 419 7.96 14.08 -24.03
CA ALA A 419 7.25 12.92 -24.54
C ALA A 419 6.37 13.28 -25.74
N GLY A 420 5.57 14.35 -25.63
CA GLY A 420 4.75 14.85 -26.73
C GLY A 420 5.56 15.26 -27.96
N TYR A 421 6.73 15.87 -27.77
CA TYR A 421 7.65 16.19 -28.86
C TYR A 421 8.19 14.91 -29.53
N TRP A 422 8.70 13.95 -28.76
CA TRP A 422 9.30 12.71 -29.27
C TRP A 422 8.28 11.79 -29.94
N MET A 423 7.03 11.80 -29.47
CA MET A 423 5.94 11.05 -30.08
C MET A 423 5.73 11.46 -31.55
N LYS A 424 5.94 12.73 -31.92
CA LYS A 424 5.83 13.23 -33.31
C LYS A 424 7.14 13.23 -34.08
N HIS A 425 8.26 13.46 -33.41
CA HIS A 425 9.52 13.73 -34.09
C HIS A 425 10.46 12.53 -34.01
N ASN A 426 11.18 12.26 -35.08
CA ASN A 426 12.36 11.38 -34.99
C ASN A 426 13.52 12.23 -34.45
N THR A 427 14.03 11.85 -33.29
CA THR A 427 15.08 12.58 -32.56
C THR A 427 16.39 11.80 -32.62
N GLU A 428 17.52 12.49 -32.50
CA GLU A 428 18.82 11.79 -32.38
C GLU A 428 18.86 10.97 -31.09
N PRO A 429 19.46 9.75 -31.10
CA PRO A 429 20.23 9.13 -32.19
C PRO A 429 19.38 8.32 -33.19
N LEU A 430 18.06 8.34 -33.10
CA LEU A 430 17.15 7.50 -33.91
C LEU A 430 16.78 8.11 -35.27
N LYS A 431 16.96 9.43 -35.46
CA LYS A 431 16.45 10.20 -36.60
C LYS A 431 16.81 9.68 -37.99
N ASN A 432 17.98 9.04 -38.13
CA ASN A 432 18.50 8.55 -39.42
C ASN A 432 18.67 7.02 -39.46
N THR A 433 17.94 6.31 -38.59
CA THR A 433 18.04 4.86 -38.45
C THR A 433 16.88 4.16 -39.13
N VAL A 434 16.95 2.84 -39.25
CA VAL A 434 15.81 2.01 -39.72
C VAL A 434 14.56 2.14 -38.83
N TYR A 435 14.73 2.63 -37.61
CA TYR A 435 13.70 2.81 -36.60
C TYR A 435 12.98 4.17 -36.66
N ALA A 436 13.46 5.10 -37.48
CA ALA A 436 12.80 6.37 -37.70
C ALA A 436 11.43 6.16 -38.38
N CYS A 437 10.39 6.83 -37.89
CA CYS A 437 9.10 6.84 -38.55
C CYS A 437 9.22 7.58 -39.90
N LYS A 438 8.96 6.89 -41.02
CA LYS A 438 9.14 7.45 -42.36
C LYS A 438 7.93 8.25 -42.87
N GLU A 439 6.77 8.01 -42.29
CA GLU A 439 5.50 8.57 -42.73
C GLU A 439 4.79 9.25 -41.55
N PRO A 440 4.71 10.59 -41.53
CA PRO A 440 4.00 11.32 -40.48
C PRO A 440 2.55 10.83 -40.30
N GLY A 441 2.11 10.69 -39.06
CA GLY A 441 0.81 10.14 -38.69
C GLY A 441 0.75 8.61 -38.61
N LYS A 442 1.87 7.90 -38.86
CA LYS A 442 2.05 6.46 -38.63
C LYS A 442 3.06 6.17 -37.51
N GLU A 443 3.21 7.10 -36.57
CA GLU A 443 4.09 6.91 -35.43
C GLU A 443 3.58 5.75 -34.57
N ASN A 444 4.52 4.96 -34.05
CA ASN A 444 4.22 3.92 -33.09
C ASN A 444 5.31 3.96 -32.03
N LYS A 445 5.13 4.85 -31.05
CA LYS A 445 6.16 5.19 -30.07
C LYS A 445 5.63 5.01 -28.67
N MET A 446 6.53 4.64 -27.76
CA MET A 446 6.23 4.38 -26.37
C MET A 446 7.07 5.27 -25.45
N ALA A 447 6.45 5.61 -24.34
CA ALA A 447 7.05 6.30 -23.22
C ALA A 447 6.93 5.41 -21.98
N LEU A 448 8.05 4.87 -21.50
CA LEU A 448 8.11 4.02 -20.33
C LEU A 448 8.63 4.78 -19.13
N TRP A 449 8.07 4.44 -17.98
CA TRP A 449 8.66 4.76 -16.69
C TRP A 449 9.24 3.49 -16.06
N CYS A 450 10.55 3.39 -15.94
CA CYS A 450 11.22 2.24 -15.32
C CYS A 450 12.23 2.65 -14.24
N ASN A 451 12.52 1.74 -13.31
CA ASN A 451 13.58 1.96 -12.32
C ASN A 451 14.93 2.11 -13.02
N ALA A 452 15.73 3.10 -12.60
CA ALA A 452 17.05 3.31 -13.16
C ALA A 452 17.94 2.08 -12.95
N SER A 453 18.76 1.76 -13.95
CA SER A 453 19.68 0.59 -13.91
C SER A 453 20.68 0.65 -12.74
N SER A 454 20.92 1.85 -12.19
CA SER A 454 21.82 2.12 -11.06
C SER A 454 21.15 1.95 -9.68
N GLY A 455 19.84 1.68 -9.63
CA GLY A 455 19.07 1.62 -8.38
C GLY A 455 18.84 2.98 -7.70
N LYS A 456 19.27 4.09 -8.33
CA LYS A 456 19.07 5.46 -7.85
C LYS A 456 18.35 6.26 -8.94
N GLY A 457 17.05 6.47 -8.77
CA GLY A 457 16.21 7.26 -9.68
C GLY A 457 15.35 6.42 -10.63
N TYR A 458 14.69 7.11 -11.56
CA TYR A 458 13.89 6.51 -12.61
C TYR A 458 14.44 6.89 -13.98
N ASP A 459 14.53 5.90 -14.87
CA ASP A 459 14.81 6.14 -16.28
C ASP A 459 13.46 6.33 -16.99
N TYR A 460 13.30 7.47 -17.66
CA TYR A 460 12.16 7.69 -18.55
C TYR A 460 12.59 7.40 -19.99
N ILE A 461 12.06 6.32 -20.57
CA ILE A 461 12.51 5.81 -21.87
C ILE A 461 11.53 6.24 -22.95
N LEU A 462 12.04 6.93 -23.96
CA LEU A 462 11.26 7.37 -25.11
C LEU A 462 11.80 6.73 -26.39
N GLY A 463 10.92 6.10 -27.18
CA GLY A 463 11.29 5.64 -28.50
C GLY A 463 10.28 4.71 -29.18
N PRO A 464 10.59 4.20 -30.38
CA PRO A 464 9.66 3.43 -31.20
C PRO A 464 9.47 1.99 -30.72
N VAL A 465 8.28 1.46 -31.02
CA VAL A 465 8.01 0.02 -30.96
C VAL A 465 8.72 -0.66 -32.13
N VAL A 466 9.35 -1.80 -31.86
CA VAL A 466 10.19 -2.53 -32.83
C VAL A 466 9.83 -4.02 -32.86
N GLN A 467 10.25 -4.72 -33.92
CA GLN A 467 10.05 -6.17 -34.05
C GLN A 467 11.19 -6.97 -33.40
N ASP A 468 12.41 -6.41 -33.48
CA ASP A 468 13.66 -7.01 -33.01
C ASP A 468 14.63 -5.91 -32.53
N PHE A 469 15.81 -6.32 -32.07
CA PHE A 469 16.83 -5.43 -31.50
C PHE A 469 18.11 -5.41 -32.37
N GLU A 470 18.00 -5.57 -33.69
CA GLU A 470 19.18 -5.63 -34.58
C GLU A 470 19.72 -4.25 -34.94
N ASN A 471 21.05 -4.07 -34.99
CA ASN A 471 21.68 -2.81 -35.41
C ASN A 471 21.27 -1.58 -34.57
N LEU A 472 21.19 -1.73 -33.24
CA LEU A 472 20.89 -0.61 -32.35
C LEU A 472 21.99 0.46 -32.40
N PRO A 473 21.63 1.75 -32.54
CA PRO A 473 22.58 2.84 -32.39
C PRO A 473 23.17 2.92 -30.98
N ASP A 474 24.35 3.53 -30.86
CA ASP A 474 24.96 3.81 -29.55
C ASP A 474 24.01 4.63 -28.68
N HIS A 475 24.00 4.34 -27.37
CA HIS A 475 23.15 4.98 -26.36
C HIS A 475 21.63 4.73 -26.46
N VAL A 476 21.18 3.89 -27.40
CA VAL A 476 19.81 3.37 -27.45
C VAL A 476 19.72 2.09 -26.62
N ARG A 477 18.66 1.97 -25.82
CA ARG A 477 18.44 0.81 -24.94
C ARG A 477 17.21 0.00 -25.41
N PRO A 478 17.31 -1.34 -25.46
CA PRO A 478 16.16 -2.20 -25.73
C PRO A 478 15.35 -2.45 -24.46
N TYR A 479 14.03 -2.54 -24.62
CA TYR A 479 13.09 -2.89 -23.56
C TYR A 479 12.04 -3.84 -24.09
N THR A 480 11.78 -4.89 -23.31
CA THR A 480 10.65 -5.80 -23.51
C THR A 480 9.58 -5.48 -22.47
N VAL A 481 8.39 -5.16 -22.94
CA VAL A 481 7.21 -4.94 -22.11
C VAL A 481 6.41 -6.22 -22.11
N ASP A 482 6.28 -6.83 -20.94
CA ASP A 482 5.57 -8.09 -20.77
C ASP A 482 4.10 -7.96 -21.19
N GLY A 483 3.62 -9.01 -21.84
CA GLY A 483 2.20 -9.18 -22.12
C GLY A 483 1.36 -9.38 -20.85
N GLY A 484 0.05 -9.37 -21.05
CA GLY A 484 -0.94 -9.62 -20.03
C GLY A 484 -2.13 -8.68 -20.12
N LYS A 485 -2.94 -8.71 -19.07
CA LYS A 485 -4.15 -7.90 -18.95
C LYS A 485 -3.85 -6.46 -18.61
N TYR A 486 -4.37 -5.52 -19.38
CA TYR A 486 -4.26 -4.08 -19.16
C TYR A 486 -5.64 -3.41 -19.17
N ALA A 487 -5.76 -2.33 -18.39
CA ALA A 487 -6.72 -1.27 -18.64
C ALA A 487 -6.04 -0.22 -19.52
N VAL A 488 -6.61 0.02 -20.69
CA VAL A 488 -6.10 0.94 -21.70
C VAL A 488 -7.00 2.15 -21.76
N PHE A 489 -6.42 3.32 -21.53
CA PHE A 489 -7.11 4.62 -21.59
C PHE A 489 -6.75 5.29 -22.91
N GLU A 490 -7.73 5.39 -23.78
CA GLU A 490 -7.63 5.97 -25.11
C GLU A 490 -8.23 7.39 -25.07
N THR A 491 -7.54 8.36 -25.67
CA THR A 491 -8.10 9.70 -25.89
C THR A 491 -9.19 9.69 -26.97
N LEU A 492 -10.28 10.44 -26.76
CA LEU A 492 -11.43 10.42 -27.67
C LEU A 492 -11.25 11.26 -28.95
N ASP A 493 -10.45 12.33 -28.90
CA ASP A 493 -10.25 13.25 -30.02
C ASP A 493 -9.02 12.88 -30.86
N THR A 494 -9.13 12.97 -32.18
CA THR A 494 -8.01 12.80 -33.11
C THR A 494 -7.16 14.07 -33.24
N SER A 495 -7.56 15.19 -32.59
CA SER A 495 -6.83 16.46 -32.57
C SER A 495 -5.69 16.55 -31.54
N ASP A 496 -5.37 15.48 -30.81
CA ASP A 496 -4.19 15.41 -29.92
C ASP A 496 -2.88 15.75 -30.65
N GLU A 497 -2.87 15.60 -31.98
CA GLU A 497 -1.78 16.01 -32.86
C GLU A 497 -1.47 17.52 -32.80
N ALA A 498 -2.37 18.39 -32.35
CA ALA A 498 -2.03 19.80 -32.14
C ALA A 498 -1.29 20.02 -30.81
N ASN A 499 -1.58 19.23 -29.78
CA ASN A 499 -1.07 19.48 -28.42
C ASN A 499 -0.90 18.20 -27.57
N LEU A 500 0.00 17.32 -28.02
CA LEU A 500 0.28 16.03 -27.37
C LEU A 500 0.77 16.17 -25.93
N ALA A 501 1.47 17.26 -25.61
CA ALA A 501 1.94 17.51 -24.26
C ALA A 501 0.76 17.67 -23.28
N ASP A 502 -0.26 18.43 -23.68
CA ASP A 502 -1.45 18.64 -22.86
C ASP A 502 -2.35 17.40 -22.82
N ALA A 503 -2.49 16.69 -23.94
CA ALA A 503 -3.17 15.40 -23.97
C ALA A 503 -2.48 14.37 -23.05
N TYR A 504 -1.15 14.32 -23.07
CA TYR A 504 -0.36 13.47 -22.16
C TYR A 504 -0.59 13.88 -20.70
N ARG A 505 -0.51 15.18 -20.38
CA ARG A 505 -0.76 15.70 -19.02
C ARG A 505 -2.16 15.37 -18.53
N MET A 506 -3.17 15.58 -19.38
CA MET A 506 -4.57 15.24 -19.10
C MET A 506 -4.69 13.76 -18.78
N LEU A 507 -4.25 12.89 -19.69
CA LEU A 507 -4.39 11.44 -19.57
C LEU A 507 -3.66 10.93 -18.31
N THR A 508 -2.45 11.41 -18.06
CA THR A 508 -1.67 11.10 -16.85
C THR A 508 -2.42 11.54 -15.58
N ARG A 509 -3.02 12.74 -15.57
CA ARG A 509 -3.81 13.23 -14.45
C ARG A 509 -5.04 12.37 -14.17
N LEU A 510 -5.79 12.04 -15.23
CA LEU A 510 -7.01 11.22 -15.11
C LEU A 510 -6.70 9.79 -14.65
N VAL A 511 -5.62 9.21 -15.14
CA VAL A 511 -5.26 7.82 -14.86
C VAL A 511 -4.62 7.69 -13.47
N PHE A 512 -3.54 8.39 -13.18
CA PHE A 512 -2.84 8.22 -11.89
C PHE A 512 -3.64 8.77 -10.70
N TYR A 513 -4.21 9.96 -10.85
CA TYR A 513 -4.80 10.68 -9.71
C TYR A 513 -6.31 10.51 -9.61
N GLY A 514 -6.95 9.92 -10.63
CA GLY A 514 -8.36 9.55 -10.62
C GLY A 514 -8.55 8.04 -10.64
N TRP A 515 -8.42 7.43 -11.82
CA TRP A 515 -8.86 6.05 -12.05
C TRP A 515 -8.07 5.01 -11.24
N ILE A 516 -6.73 5.11 -11.17
CA ILE A 516 -5.89 4.18 -10.37
C ILE A 516 -6.23 4.32 -8.90
N LYS A 517 -6.45 5.54 -8.40
CA LYS A 517 -6.85 5.78 -7.01
C LYS A 517 -8.15 5.06 -6.69
N GLU A 518 -9.14 5.14 -7.58
CA GLU A 518 -10.43 4.46 -7.43
C GLU A 518 -10.34 2.93 -7.59
N ASN A 519 -9.42 2.42 -8.44
CA ASN A 519 -9.34 1.01 -8.83
C ASN A 519 -8.07 0.31 -8.32
N ARG A 520 -7.46 0.83 -7.25
CA ARG A 520 -6.12 0.40 -6.77
C ARG A 520 -5.99 -1.10 -6.51
N VAL A 521 -7.08 -1.75 -6.10
CA VAL A 521 -7.11 -3.20 -5.81
C VAL A 521 -7.06 -4.08 -7.06
N ARG A 522 -7.29 -3.52 -8.26
CA ARG A 522 -7.33 -4.26 -9.54
C ARG A 522 -6.06 -4.09 -10.36
N VAL A 523 -5.22 -3.11 -10.03
CA VAL A 523 -4.02 -2.74 -10.79
C VAL A 523 -2.78 -3.45 -10.25
N ASN A 524 -1.92 -3.92 -11.14
CA ASN A 524 -0.65 -4.55 -10.79
C ASN A 524 0.51 -3.59 -11.03
N LEU A 525 0.71 -2.64 -10.10
CA LEU A 525 1.77 -1.62 -10.21
C LEU A 525 3.20 -2.17 -10.10
N ASN A 526 3.38 -3.48 -9.89
CA ASN A 526 4.68 -4.13 -10.02
C ASN A 526 5.05 -4.38 -11.49
N LYS A 527 4.08 -4.35 -12.41
CA LYS A 527 4.31 -4.33 -13.86
C LYS A 527 4.42 -2.89 -14.38
N LEU A 528 5.09 -2.73 -15.52
CA LEU A 528 5.31 -1.43 -16.12
C LEU A 528 4.01 -0.75 -16.55
N THR A 529 3.88 0.52 -16.18
CA THR A 529 2.84 1.42 -16.68
C THR A 529 3.47 2.31 -17.76
N PHE A 530 2.78 2.50 -18.88
CA PHE A 530 3.36 3.21 -20.01
C PHE A 530 2.34 3.94 -20.87
N VAL A 531 2.82 4.86 -21.70
CA VAL A 531 2.01 5.57 -22.69
C VAL A 531 2.50 5.21 -24.09
N ARG A 532 1.58 4.91 -24.99
CA ARG A 532 1.85 4.62 -26.40
C ARG A 532 1.10 5.60 -27.28
N TYR A 533 1.79 6.14 -28.27
CA TYR A 533 1.19 6.96 -29.32
C TYR A 533 1.19 6.18 -30.63
N TYR A 534 -0.01 5.88 -31.13
CA TYR A 534 -0.26 5.25 -32.42
C TYR A 534 -1.69 5.55 -32.89
N ASP A 535 -1.95 5.41 -34.19
CA ASP A 535 -3.23 5.76 -34.81
C ASP A 535 -3.72 7.18 -34.45
N ARG A 536 -2.74 8.09 -34.28
CA ARG A 536 -2.93 9.49 -33.88
C ARG A 536 -3.61 9.68 -32.52
N LYS A 537 -3.50 8.69 -31.64
CA LYS A 537 -4.09 8.71 -30.29
C LYS A 537 -3.09 8.31 -29.23
N LEU A 538 -3.28 8.87 -28.04
CA LEU A 538 -2.57 8.46 -26.84
C LEU A 538 -3.33 7.33 -26.16
N HIS A 539 -2.58 6.29 -25.82
CA HIS A 539 -3.05 5.12 -25.12
C HIS A 539 -2.22 4.95 -23.87
N PHE A 540 -2.85 5.05 -22.71
CA PHE A 540 -2.21 4.85 -21.42
C PHE A 540 -2.51 3.43 -20.94
N TYR A 541 -1.49 2.64 -20.66
CA TYR A 541 -1.62 1.25 -20.29
C TYR A 541 -1.35 1.08 -18.80
N VAL A 542 -2.38 0.63 -18.08
CA VAL A 542 -2.28 0.28 -16.66
C VAL A 542 -2.41 -1.23 -16.52
N PRO A 543 -1.36 -1.94 -16.06
CA PRO A 543 -1.41 -3.38 -15.89
C PRO A 543 -2.44 -3.76 -14.81
N LEU A 544 -3.19 -4.83 -15.07
CA LEU A 544 -4.16 -5.42 -14.15
C LEU A 544 -3.64 -6.73 -13.57
N TYR A 545 -4.19 -7.14 -12.44
CA TYR A 545 -4.07 -8.54 -12.03
C TYR A 545 -4.84 -9.42 -13.02
N SER A 546 -4.18 -10.50 -13.46
CA SER A 546 -4.71 -11.46 -14.44
C SER A 546 -6.05 -12.05 -14.01
#